data_AF-A0A348WKZ9-F1
#
_entry.id   AF-A0A348WKZ9-F1
#
_cell.length_a   1.000
_cell.length_b   1.000
_cell.length_c   1.000
_cell.angle_alpha   90.00
_cell.angle_beta   90.00
_cell.angle_gamma   90.00
#
_symmetry.space_group_name_H-M   'P 1'
#
loop_
_entity.id
_entity.type
_entity.pdbx_description
1 polymer ?
#
loop_
_entity_poly.entity_id
_entity_poly.type
_entity_poly.pdbx_seq_one_letter_code
_entity_poly.pdbx_strand_id
1 'polypeptide(L)'
;MSSEFELQQTADGVQLVWTAGPKGIKPLHLDFRAGKSGYRAVNSSLKSESLIKALGITGKRKPSVLDATAGLARDALMVAAFGSSVDLIERHPMVRILLQDALERGRNGTDKIADCCRRMQLLEVEHVKQVSSEQYDVVYLDPMYPKSGKQRAQVKKDM
;
A
#
# COMPACT_ATOMS: atom_id res chain seq x y z
N MET A 1 12.64 21.80 18.28
CA MET A 1 11.47 21.86 17.37
C MET A 1 10.86 20.48 17.37
N SER A 2 9.65 20.29 17.92
CA SER A 2 8.95 19.00 17.83
C SER A 2 8.56 18.74 16.37
N SER A 3 8.78 17.54 15.86
CA SER A 3 8.31 17.17 14.52
C SER A 3 6.78 17.19 14.47
N GLU A 4 6.22 17.64 13.35
CA GLU A 4 4.76 17.68 13.14
C GLU A 4 4.12 16.29 13.18
N PHE A 5 4.90 15.26 12.86
CA PHE A 5 4.50 13.86 12.92
C PHE A 5 5.47 13.04 13.76
N GLU A 6 4.96 12.00 14.41
CA GLU A 6 5.75 11.04 15.20
C GLU A 6 5.31 9.61 14.91
N LEU A 7 6.27 8.69 14.87
CA LEU A 7 5.99 7.26 14.88
C LEU A 7 5.96 6.78 16.33
N GLN A 8 4.94 6.00 16.67
CA GLN A 8 4.78 5.42 18.00
C GLN A 8 4.66 3.89 17.88
N GLN A 9 5.46 3.18 18.66
CA GLN A 9 5.33 1.73 18.83
C GLN A 9 4.20 1.44 19.82
N THR A 10 3.29 0.54 19.44
CA THR A 10 2.21 0.03 20.28
C THR A 10 2.28 -1.50 20.36
N ALA A 11 1.35 -2.11 21.11
CA ALA A 11 1.19 -3.56 21.14
C ALA A 11 0.73 -4.14 19.79
N ASP A 12 0.05 -3.33 18.97
CA ASP A 12 -0.55 -3.74 17.69
C ASP A 12 0.33 -3.37 16.47
N GLY A 13 1.51 -2.80 16.70
CA GLY A 13 2.48 -2.40 15.67
C GLY A 13 2.85 -0.93 15.74
N VAL A 14 3.25 -0.36 14.60
CA VAL A 14 3.67 1.04 14.50
C VAL A 14 2.51 1.89 13.98
N GLN A 15 2.31 3.05 14.60
CA GLN A 15 1.34 4.06 14.16
C GLN A 15 2.00 5.42 13.94
N LEU A 16 1.43 6.23 13.05
CA LEU A 16 1.84 7.60 12.78
C LEU A 16 0.84 8.58 13.42
N VAL A 17 1.35 9.49 14.23
CA VAL A 17 0.57 10.48 14.96
C VAL A 17 0.87 11.88 14.41
N TRP A 18 -0.18 12.65 14.14
CA TRP A 18 -0.08 14.07 13.81
C TRP A 18 -0.12 14.89 15.10
N THR A 19 1.05 15.27 15.61
CA THR A 19 1.18 15.92 16.94
C THR A 19 0.76 17.38 16.93
N ALA A 20 0.94 18.07 15.80
CA ALA A 20 0.51 19.46 15.62
C ALA A 20 -0.91 19.60 15.01
N GLY A 21 -1.59 18.48 14.76
CA GLY A 21 -2.90 18.47 14.11
C GLY A 21 -4.07 18.83 15.03
N PRO A 22 -5.29 18.94 14.48
CA PRO A 22 -6.50 19.11 15.28
C PRO A 22 -6.65 18.00 16.32
N LYS A 23 -7.22 18.32 17.49
CA LYS A 23 -7.54 17.31 18.51
C LYS A 23 -8.54 16.30 17.95
N GLY A 24 -8.32 15.02 18.28
CA GLY A 24 -9.24 13.92 17.92
C GLY A 24 -8.95 13.26 16.57
N ILE A 25 -7.88 13.67 15.85
CA ILE A 25 -7.38 12.89 14.71
C ILE A 25 -6.81 11.58 15.25
N LYS A 26 -7.30 10.46 14.72
CA LYS A 26 -6.79 9.13 15.09
C LYS A 26 -5.40 8.91 14.49
N PRO A 27 -4.49 8.23 15.20
CA PRO A 27 -3.24 7.76 14.60
C PRO A 27 -3.50 6.91 13.36
N LEU A 28 -2.67 7.09 12.34
CA LEU A 28 -2.67 6.20 11.19
C LEU A 28 -1.94 4.91 11.56
N HIS A 29 -2.70 3.82 11.68
CA HIS A 29 -2.18 2.47 11.85
C HIS A 29 -2.55 1.66 10.60
N LEU A 30 -1.54 1.06 9.96
CA LEU A 30 -1.76 0.30 8.73
C LEU A 30 -2.01 -1.17 9.07
N ASP A 31 -3.21 -1.66 8.77
CA ASP A 31 -3.57 -3.07 8.93
C ASP A 31 -4.33 -3.56 7.70
N PHE A 32 -3.78 -4.59 7.05
CA PHE A 32 -4.36 -5.20 5.85
C PHE A 32 -5.57 -6.09 6.13
N ARG A 33 -5.80 -6.51 7.39
CA ARG A 33 -6.99 -7.26 7.80
C ARG A 33 -8.13 -6.34 8.22
N ALA A 34 -7.79 -5.17 8.74
CA ALA A 34 -8.78 -4.19 9.15
C ALA A 34 -9.27 -3.33 7.97
N GLY A 35 -10.51 -2.85 8.10
CA GLY A 35 -11.05 -1.81 7.24
C GLY A 35 -11.38 -2.24 5.81
N LYS A 36 -11.67 -1.23 4.98
CA LYS A 36 -12.26 -1.42 3.66
C LYS A 36 -11.27 -1.97 2.62
N SER A 37 -9.99 -1.66 2.75
CA SER A 37 -8.96 -2.06 1.78
C SER A 37 -8.77 -3.58 1.76
N GLY A 38 -8.59 -4.20 2.94
CA GLY A 38 -8.49 -5.65 3.07
C GLY A 38 -9.74 -6.37 2.58
N TYR A 39 -10.92 -5.89 3.04
CA TYR A 39 -12.20 -6.43 2.60
C TYR A 39 -12.36 -6.36 1.08
N ARG A 40 -12.07 -5.21 0.46
CA ARG A 40 -12.13 -5.03 -0.99
C ARG A 40 -11.16 -5.95 -1.70
N ALA A 41 -9.90 -6.05 -1.26
CA ALA A 41 -8.89 -6.88 -1.90
C ALA A 41 -9.33 -8.35 -2.03
N VAL A 42 -9.91 -8.93 -0.97
CA VAL A 42 -10.25 -10.37 -0.95
C VAL A 42 -11.67 -10.71 -1.44
N ASN A 43 -12.57 -9.73 -1.53
CA ASN A 43 -13.96 -9.91 -1.97
C ASN A 43 -14.27 -9.31 -3.36
N SER A 44 -13.32 -8.58 -3.96
CA SER A 44 -13.50 -8.04 -5.31
C SER A 44 -13.41 -9.11 -6.39
N SER A 45 -14.01 -8.80 -7.54
CA SER A 45 -13.97 -9.65 -8.74
C SER A 45 -13.19 -8.98 -9.88
N LEU A 46 -12.65 -9.77 -10.81
CA LEU A 46 -11.95 -9.24 -11.99
C LEU A 46 -12.81 -8.27 -12.81
N LYS A 47 -14.14 -8.45 -12.81
CA LYS A 47 -15.06 -7.60 -13.58
C LYS A 47 -15.18 -6.19 -12.97
N SER A 48 -15.04 -6.06 -11.65
CA SER A 48 -15.25 -4.80 -10.93
C SER A 48 -13.99 -3.94 -10.79
N GLU A 49 -12.80 -4.48 -11.09
CA GLU A 49 -11.54 -3.81 -10.77
C GLU A 49 -10.80 -3.28 -12.01
N SER A 50 -10.98 -1.99 -12.30
CA SER A 50 -10.33 -1.33 -13.45
C SER A 50 -8.80 -1.33 -13.37
N LEU A 51 -8.22 -1.20 -12.17
CA LEU A 51 -6.77 -1.31 -11.96
C LEU A 51 -6.25 -2.67 -12.43
N ILE A 52 -6.90 -3.74 -12.00
CA ILE A 52 -6.50 -5.12 -12.31
C ILE A 52 -6.58 -5.40 -13.82
N LYS A 53 -7.57 -4.81 -14.50
CA LYS A 53 -7.65 -4.83 -15.96
C LYS A 53 -6.53 -4.02 -16.62
N ALA A 54 -6.21 -2.83 -16.10
CA ALA A 54 -5.14 -1.97 -16.63
C ALA A 54 -3.76 -2.65 -16.55
N LEU A 55 -3.51 -3.41 -15.49
CA LEU A 55 -2.29 -4.22 -15.32
C LEU A 55 -2.31 -5.52 -16.16
N GLY A 56 -3.41 -5.80 -16.86
CA GLY A 56 -3.57 -6.99 -17.70
C GLY A 56 -3.60 -8.29 -16.91
N ILE A 57 -4.05 -8.25 -15.65
CA ILE A 57 -4.19 -9.42 -14.80
C ILE A 57 -5.48 -10.15 -15.19
N THR A 58 -5.37 -11.46 -15.42
CA THR A 58 -6.51 -12.32 -15.80
C THR A 58 -6.48 -13.60 -14.98
N GLY A 59 -7.44 -14.51 -15.19
CA GLY A 59 -7.39 -15.85 -14.59
C GLY A 59 -6.12 -16.64 -14.97
N LYS A 60 -5.56 -16.39 -16.16
CA LYS A 60 -4.38 -17.10 -16.69
C LYS A 60 -3.07 -16.32 -16.59
N ARG A 61 -3.12 -14.99 -16.58
CA ARG A 61 -1.95 -14.11 -16.55
C ARG A 61 -1.82 -13.42 -15.20
N LYS A 62 -0.70 -13.65 -14.52
CA LYS A 62 -0.32 -13.07 -13.22
C LYS A 62 1.05 -12.39 -13.37
N PRO A 63 1.12 -11.16 -13.93
CA PRO A 63 2.38 -10.47 -14.13
C PRO A 63 3.09 -10.23 -12.81
N SER A 64 4.42 -10.22 -12.84
CA SER A 64 5.25 -9.57 -11.84
C SER A 64 5.07 -8.05 -11.93
N VAL A 65 4.83 -7.39 -10.80
CA VAL A 65 4.53 -5.96 -10.76
C VAL A 65 5.53 -5.24 -9.86
N LEU A 66 6.05 -4.11 -10.34
CA LEU A 66 6.75 -3.14 -9.52
C LEU A 66 5.81 -1.97 -9.22
N ASP A 67 5.38 -1.80 -7.97
CA ASP A 67 4.72 -0.58 -7.50
C ASP A 67 5.80 0.41 -7.05
N ALA A 68 6.07 1.40 -7.90
CA ALA A 68 7.13 2.38 -7.67
C ALA A 68 6.68 3.55 -6.78
N THR A 69 5.46 3.50 -6.24
CA THR A 69 4.82 4.53 -5.40
C THR A 69 3.92 3.90 -4.34
N ALA A 70 4.45 2.92 -3.61
CA ALA A 70 3.65 1.97 -2.83
C ALA A 70 2.70 2.65 -1.82
N GLY A 71 3.12 3.73 -1.16
CA GLY A 71 2.30 4.41 -0.16
C GLY A 71 1.87 3.44 0.94
N LEU A 72 0.55 3.31 1.12
CA LEU A 72 -0.06 2.37 2.07
C LEU A 72 -0.35 0.98 1.46
N ALA A 73 0.17 0.71 0.26
CA ALA A 73 0.05 -0.55 -0.48
C ALA A 73 -1.39 -1.05 -0.68
N ARG A 74 -2.37 -0.15 -0.76
CA ARG A 74 -3.79 -0.53 -0.96
C ARG A 74 -4.03 -1.18 -2.31
N ASP A 75 -3.46 -0.59 -3.36
CA ASP A 75 -3.57 -1.11 -4.71
C ASP A 75 -2.68 -2.33 -4.91
N ALA A 76 -1.46 -2.32 -4.38
CA ALA A 76 -0.60 -3.50 -4.32
C ALA A 76 -1.26 -4.71 -3.62
N LEU A 77 -1.96 -4.51 -2.50
CA LEU A 77 -2.69 -5.59 -1.82
C LEU A 77 -3.74 -6.21 -2.74
N MET A 78 -4.45 -5.39 -3.51
CA MET A 78 -5.41 -5.87 -4.49
C MET A 78 -4.72 -6.65 -5.62
N VAL A 79 -3.62 -6.14 -6.15
CA VAL A 79 -2.81 -6.82 -7.17
C VAL A 79 -2.35 -8.20 -6.68
N ALA A 80 -1.87 -8.26 -5.44
CA ALA A 80 -1.48 -9.50 -4.76
C ALA A 80 -2.66 -10.45 -4.54
N ALA A 81 -3.84 -9.93 -4.18
CA ALA A 81 -5.07 -10.73 -4.01
C ALA A 81 -5.55 -11.37 -5.32
N PHE A 82 -5.28 -10.73 -6.46
CA PHE A 82 -5.47 -11.34 -7.77
C PHE A 82 -4.32 -12.22 -8.21
N GLY A 83 -3.30 -12.42 -7.39
CA GLY A 83 -2.29 -13.46 -7.53
C GLY A 83 -0.98 -13.04 -8.20
N SER A 84 -0.78 -11.75 -8.47
CA SER A 84 0.52 -11.24 -8.91
C SER A 84 1.52 -11.16 -7.75
N SER A 85 2.82 -11.28 -8.03
CA SER A 85 3.87 -10.82 -7.13
C SER A 85 4.04 -9.31 -7.29
N VAL A 86 4.31 -8.61 -6.18
CA VAL A 86 4.45 -7.16 -6.15
C VAL A 86 5.68 -6.76 -5.36
N ASP A 87 6.62 -6.11 -6.03
CA ASP A 87 7.71 -5.42 -5.36
C ASP A 87 7.32 -3.95 -5.14
N LEU A 88 7.59 -3.45 -3.95
CA LEU A 88 7.14 -2.16 -3.46
C LEU A 88 8.32 -1.23 -3.26
N ILE A 89 8.20 0.01 -3.76
CA ILE A 89 9.11 1.10 -3.47
C ILE A 89 8.34 2.20 -2.73
N GLU A 90 8.81 2.55 -1.54
CA GLU A 90 8.34 3.71 -0.79
C GLU A 90 9.54 4.52 -0.32
N ARG A 91 9.54 5.81 -0.64
CA ARG A 91 10.64 6.76 -0.38
C ARG A 91 10.49 7.49 0.94
N HIS A 92 9.25 7.68 1.42
CA HIS A 92 9.01 8.45 2.63
C HIS A 92 9.30 7.56 3.84
N PRO A 93 10.30 7.90 4.68
CA PRO A 93 10.82 7.00 5.70
C PRO A 93 9.74 6.57 6.71
N MET A 94 8.88 7.49 7.13
CA MET A 94 7.79 7.15 8.06
C MET A 94 6.76 6.19 7.45
N VAL A 95 6.40 6.38 6.18
CA VAL A 95 5.42 5.51 5.49
C VAL A 95 6.02 4.14 5.25
N ARG A 96 7.31 4.11 4.87
CA ARG A 96 8.09 2.89 4.70
C ARG A 96 8.10 2.04 5.97
N ILE A 97 8.31 2.65 7.14
CA ILE A 97 8.28 1.94 8.43
C ILE A 97 6.88 1.38 8.74
N LEU A 98 5.81 2.17 8.53
CA LEU A 98 4.44 1.68 8.70
C LEU A 98 4.12 0.50 7.77
N LEU A 99 4.57 0.58 6.51
CA LEU A 99 4.36 -0.45 5.51
C LEU A 99 5.13 -1.72 5.85
N GLN A 100 6.38 -1.61 6.29
CA GLN A 100 7.20 -2.75 6.73
C GLN A 100 6.53 -3.48 7.89
N ASP A 101 6.13 -2.75 8.95
CA ASP A 101 5.43 -3.31 10.11
C ASP A 101 4.11 -4.00 9.71
N ALA A 102 3.33 -3.37 8.82
CA ALA A 102 2.09 -3.95 8.31
C ALA A 102 2.29 -5.21 7.48
N LEU A 103 3.35 -5.29 6.66
CA LEU A 103 3.68 -6.48 5.88
C LEU A 103 4.12 -7.63 6.79
N GLU A 104 4.96 -7.36 7.79
CA GLU A 104 5.41 -8.35 8.76
C GLU A 104 4.25 -8.95 9.55
N ARG A 105 3.38 -8.11 10.11
CA ARG A 105 2.15 -8.58 10.77
C ARG A 105 1.20 -9.27 9.79
N GLY A 106 1.09 -8.74 8.58
CA GLY A 106 0.24 -9.24 7.50
C GLY A 106 0.54 -10.68 7.11
N ARG A 107 1.83 -11.06 7.04
CA ARG A 107 2.32 -12.39 6.63
C ARG A 107 1.96 -13.54 7.59
N ASN A 108 1.58 -13.23 8.81
CA ASN A 108 1.19 -14.24 9.81
C ASN A 108 -0.18 -14.84 9.49
N GLY A 109 -0.37 -16.14 9.75
CA GLY A 109 -1.64 -16.85 9.54
C GLY A 109 -1.77 -17.56 8.19
N THR A 110 -2.96 -18.09 7.90
CA THR A 110 -3.25 -18.91 6.70
C THR A 110 -4.41 -18.37 5.87
N ASP A 111 -4.84 -17.15 6.14
CA ASP A 111 -5.90 -16.48 5.39
C ASP A 111 -5.40 -15.87 4.07
N LYS A 112 -6.34 -15.43 3.23
CA LYS A 112 -6.02 -14.80 1.94
C LYS A 112 -5.13 -13.56 2.10
N ILE A 113 -5.26 -12.80 3.20
CA ILE A 113 -4.44 -11.61 3.43
C ILE A 113 -2.98 -12.00 3.68
N ALA A 114 -2.74 -13.08 4.44
CA ALA A 114 -1.40 -13.61 4.64
C ALA A 114 -0.75 -13.99 3.31
N ASP A 115 -1.50 -14.65 2.42
CA ASP A 115 -1.02 -14.99 1.08
C ASP A 115 -0.73 -13.76 0.22
N CYS A 116 -1.54 -12.70 0.33
CA CYS A 116 -1.27 -11.43 -0.35
C CYS A 116 0.01 -10.78 0.18
N CYS A 117 0.19 -10.71 1.50
CA CYS A 117 1.36 -10.10 2.13
C CYS A 117 2.66 -10.88 1.84
N ARG A 118 2.57 -12.18 1.58
CA ARG A 118 3.72 -13.00 1.12
C ARG A 118 4.09 -12.75 -0.35
N ARG A 119 3.14 -12.30 -1.17
CA ARG A 119 3.40 -11.88 -2.56
C ARG A 119 3.92 -10.45 -2.65
N MET A 120 3.92 -9.71 -1.55
CA MET A 120 4.40 -8.32 -1.49
C MET A 120 5.75 -8.24 -0.79
N GLN A 121 6.72 -7.59 -1.45
CA GLN A 121 8.04 -7.34 -0.88
C GLN A 121 8.40 -5.86 -0.94
N LEU A 122 8.70 -5.27 0.22
CA LEU A 122 9.24 -3.92 0.29
C LEU A 122 10.73 -3.96 -0.01
N LEU A 123 11.15 -3.32 -1.10
CA LEU A 123 12.55 -3.32 -1.54
C LEU A 123 13.36 -2.31 -0.73
N GLU A 124 14.64 -2.60 -0.47
CA GLU A 124 15.60 -1.70 0.20
C GLU A 124 16.10 -0.58 -0.72
N VAL A 125 15.16 0.07 -1.42
CA VAL A 125 15.40 1.21 -2.30
C VAL A 125 14.32 2.25 -2.09
N GLU A 126 14.62 3.49 -2.44
CA GLU A 126 13.71 4.63 -2.30
C GLU A 126 13.21 5.11 -3.66
N HIS A 127 13.91 4.76 -4.73
CA HIS A 127 13.62 5.23 -6.08
C HIS A 127 13.65 4.11 -7.11
N VAL A 128 12.71 4.17 -8.06
CA VAL A 128 12.61 3.25 -9.20
C VAL A 128 13.90 3.15 -10.02
N LYS A 129 14.73 4.20 -10.04
CA LYS A 129 16.02 4.21 -10.74
C LYS A 129 17.08 3.27 -10.12
N GLN A 130 16.85 2.80 -8.90
CA GLN A 130 17.75 1.89 -8.18
C GLN A 130 17.47 0.42 -8.49
N VAL A 131 16.45 0.13 -9.31
CA VAL A 131 16.09 -1.23 -9.70
C VAL A 131 16.04 -1.33 -11.22
N SER A 132 16.41 -2.48 -11.76
CA SER A 132 16.15 -2.75 -13.17
C SER A 132 14.66 -2.98 -13.35
N SER A 133 13.98 -2.13 -14.11
CA SER A 133 12.57 -2.32 -14.44
C SER A 133 12.33 -3.46 -15.42
N GLU A 134 13.37 -3.93 -16.13
CA GLU A 134 13.26 -4.95 -17.18
C GLU A 134 12.90 -6.34 -16.64
N GLN A 135 13.07 -6.57 -15.33
CA GLN A 135 12.71 -7.83 -14.69
C GLN A 135 11.21 -7.93 -14.35
N TYR A 136 10.43 -6.86 -14.56
CA TYR A 136 9.00 -6.82 -14.25
C TYR A 136 8.16 -6.77 -15.52
N ASP A 137 7.06 -7.50 -15.52
CA ASP A 137 6.08 -7.44 -16.60
C ASP A 137 5.33 -6.10 -16.63
N VAL A 138 5.18 -5.45 -15.47
CA VAL A 138 4.44 -4.20 -15.29
C VAL A 138 5.11 -3.31 -14.25
N VAL A 139 5.24 -2.02 -14.56
CA VAL A 139 5.59 -0.97 -13.58
C VAL A 139 4.36 -0.10 -13.34
N TYR A 140 3.94 0.02 -12.09
CA TYR A 140 2.79 0.80 -11.65
C TYR A 140 3.24 2.09 -10.94
N LEU A 141 2.55 3.19 -11.24
CA LEU A 141 2.82 4.53 -10.72
C LEU A 141 1.49 5.23 -10.37
N ASP A 142 1.35 5.61 -9.11
CA ASP A 142 0.32 6.50 -8.57
C ASP A 142 0.95 7.51 -7.61
N PRO A 143 1.71 8.50 -8.14
CA PRO A 143 2.30 9.51 -7.29
C PRO A 143 1.22 10.37 -6.64
N MET A 144 1.49 10.88 -5.44
CA MET A 144 0.64 11.90 -4.84
C MET A 144 0.70 13.18 -5.69
N TYR A 145 -0.31 13.37 -6.55
CA TYR A 145 -0.41 14.54 -7.40
C TYR A 145 -0.53 15.83 -6.57
N PRO A 146 0.06 16.95 -7.04
CA PRO A 146 -0.09 18.23 -6.37
C PRO A 146 -1.58 18.58 -6.27
N LYS A 147 -1.99 19.18 -5.14
CA LYS A 147 -3.35 19.68 -4.98
C LYS A 147 -3.60 20.76 -6.03
N SER A 148 -4.34 20.45 -7.09
CA SER A 148 -4.82 21.49 -8.00
C SER A 148 -5.79 22.38 -7.22
N GLY A 149 -5.71 23.70 -7.39
CA GLY A 149 -6.53 24.69 -6.67
C GLY A 149 -8.05 24.57 -6.89
N LYS A 150 -8.53 23.54 -7.59
CA LYS A 150 -9.95 23.21 -7.72
C LYS A 150 -10.23 21.96 -6.89
N GLN A 151 -11.04 22.14 -5.84
CA GLN A 151 -11.61 21.08 -5.02
C GLN A 151 -12.47 20.12 -5.88
N ARG A 152 -11.86 19.18 -6.60
CA ARG A 152 -12.55 18.02 -7.19
C ARG A 152 -11.64 16.79 -7.22
N ALA A 153 -11.26 16.36 -6.03
CA ALA A 153 -11.33 14.96 -5.66
C ALA A 153 -11.92 14.98 -4.26
N GLN A 154 -13.15 14.50 -4.08
CA GLN A 154 -13.71 14.31 -2.74
C GLN A 154 -12.78 13.34 -2.02
N VAL A 155 -11.91 13.88 -1.18
CA VAL A 155 -11.13 13.09 -0.24
C VAL A 155 -12.17 12.47 0.68
N LYS A 156 -12.53 11.21 0.42
CA LYS A 156 -13.08 10.37 1.48
C LYS A 156 -12.01 10.40 2.56
N LYS A 157 -12.35 11.04 3.68
CA LYS A 157 -11.54 11.05 4.88
C LYS A 157 -11.50 9.61 5.38
N ASP A 158 -10.66 8.78 4.77
CA ASP A 158 -10.13 7.61 5.44
C ASP A 158 -9.07 8.16 6.40
N MET A 159 -9.59 8.64 7.55
CA MET A 159 -8.89 8.67 8.83
C MET A 159 -9.27 7.39 9.57
#